data_AF-A0A8K0P6Q2-F1
#
_entry.id   AF-A0A8K0P6Q2-F1
#
_cell.length_a   1.000
_cell.length_b   1.000
_cell.length_c   1.000
_cell.angle_alpha   90.00
_cell.angle_beta   90.00
_cell.angle_gamma   90.00
#
_symmetry.space_group_name_H-M   'P 1'
#
loop_
_entity.id
_entity.type
_entity.pdbx_description
1 polymer ?
#
loop_
_entity_poly.entity_id
_entity_poly.type
_entity_poly.pdbx_seq_one_letter_code
_entity_poly.pdbx_strand_id
1 'polypeptide(L)' 'MRIAKAILGKRLFTMAMKATFYGHFVAGEDQEKVKPTLERLRSFGVKPILDYSVEEDLSTEEAERREFE' A
#
# COMPACT_ATOMS: atom_id res chain seq x y z
N MET A 1 8.31 -1.16 -10.77
CA MET A 1 8.90 0.11 -11.28
C MET A 1 10.37 0.27 -10.84
N ARG A 2 11.29 -0.59 -11.31
CA ARG A 2 12.70 -0.58 -10.85
C ARG A 2 13.48 0.65 -11.33
N ILE A 3 13.30 1.03 -12.59
CA ILE A 3 14.00 2.18 -13.21
C ILE A 3 13.60 3.49 -12.53
N ALA A 4 12.29 3.75 -12.35
CA ALA A 4 11.81 4.95 -11.68
C ALA A 4 12.35 5.06 -10.24
N LYS A 5 12.38 3.96 -9.49
CA LYS A 5 12.94 3.92 -8.13
C LYS A 5 14.46 4.15 -8.12
N ALA A 6 15.18 3.68 -9.13
CA ALA A 6 16.62 3.92 -9.27
C ALA A 6 16.92 5.40 -9.58
N ILE A 7 16.11 6.04 -10.44
CA ILE A 7 16.28 7.45 -10.83
C ILE A 7 15.89 8.39 -9.68
N LEU A 8 14.71 8.17 -9.07
CA LEU A 8 14.18 9.05 -8.02
C LEU A 8 14.81 8.78 -6.64
N GLY A 9 15.40 7.60 -6.47
CA GLY A 9 15.82 7.11 -5.16
C GLY A 9 14.63 6.72 -4.26
N LYS A 10 14.93 6.08 -3.13
CA LYS A 10 13.89 5.50 -2.24
C LYS A 10 12.89 6.55 -1.73
N ARG A 11 13.37 7.69 -1.21
CA ARG A 11 12.52 8.68 -0.55
C ARG A 11 11.52 9.33 -1.50
N LEU A 12 12.01 9.86 -2.62
CA LEU A 12 11.16 10.55 -3.59
C LEU A 12 10.23 9.57 -4.30
N PHE A 13 10.71 8.37 -4.63
CA PHE A 13 9.85 7.32 -5.15
C PHE A 13 8.71 6.96 -4.18
N THR A 14 9.01 6.73 -2.90
CA THR A 14 7.99 6.43 -1.89
C THR A 14 6.99 7.56 -1.74
N MET A 15 7.45 8.82 -1.73
CA MET A 15 6.56 9.98 -1.66
C MET A 15 5.63 10.06 -2.89
N ALA A 16 6.18 9.88 -4.09
CA ALA A 16 5.42 9.88 -5.33
C ALA A 16 4.37 8.76 -5.36
N MET A 17 4.74 7.54 -4.92
CA MET A 17 3.80 6.42 -4.83
C MET A 17 2.65 6.73 -3.86
N LYS A 18 2.96 7.26 -2.67
CA LYS A 18 1.96 7.65 -1.66
C LYS A 18 1.00 8.73 -2.16
N ALA A 19 1.49 9.67 -2.95
CA ALA A 19 0.66 10.72 -3.54
C ALA A 19 -0.18 10.26 -4.74
N THR A 20 0.04 9.04 -5.25
CA THR A 20 -0.61 8.53 -6.46
C THR A 20 -1.25 7.15 -6.20
N PHE A 21 -0.73 6.09 -6.83
CA PHE A 21 -1.32 4.76 -6.83
C PHE A 21 -1.49 4.19 -5.41
N TYR A 22 -0.43 4.27 -4.60
CA TYR A 22 -0.49 3.71 -3.25
C TYR A 22 -1.54 4.41 -2.40
N GLY A 23 -1.57 5.76 -2.39
CA GLY A 23 -2.55 6.50 -1.59
C GLY A 23 -3.98 6.41 -2.11
N HIS A 24 -4.19 5.99 -3.36
CA HIS A 24 -5.52 5.74 -3.90
C HIS A 24 -6.13 4.44 -3.34
N PHE A 25 -5.33 3.37 -3.27
CA PHE A 25 -5.80 2.05 -2.86
C PHE A 25 -5.57 1.74 -1.39
N VAL A 26 -4.54 2.33 -0.78
CA VAL A 26 -4.16 2.05 0.61
C VAL A 26 -4.52 3.24 1.48
N ALA A 27 -5.42 3.01 2.43
CA ALA A 27 -5.96 4.05 3.30
C ALA A 27 -4.95 4.58 4.35
N GLY A 28 -3.90 3.80 4.65
CA GLY A 28 -2.81 4.16 5.57
C GLY A 28 -1.82 3.01 5.73
N GLU A 29 -0.56 3.32 6.03
CA GLU A 29 0.50 2.31 6.22
C GLU A 29 0.39 1.58 7.57
N ASP A 30 -0.31 2.18 8.52
CA ASP A 30 -0.43 1.71 9.89
C ASP A 30 -1.76 2.20 10.51
N GLN A 31 -2.03 1.73 11.73
CA GLN A 31 -3.27 2.00 12.45
C GLN A 31 -3.50 3.49 12.76
N GLU A 32 -2.44 4.29 12.87
CA GLU A 32 -2.59 5.72 13.14
C GLU A 32 -2.82 6.50 11.85
N LYS A 33 -2.05 6.19 10.80
CA LYS A 33 -2.15 6.87 9.51
C LYS A 33 -3.44 6.60 8.75
N VAL A 34 -4.15 5.52 9.07
CA VAL A 34 -5.45 5.22 8.44
C VAL A 34 -6.59 6.10 8.98
N LYS A 35 -6.47 6.61 10.22
CA LYS A 35 -7.56 7.33 10.91
C LYS A 35 -8.12 8.51 10.11
N PRO A 36 -7.32 9.41 9.50
CA PRO A 36 -7.85 10.55 8.75
C PRO A 36 -8.71 10.10 7.55
N THR A 37 -8.33 9.01 6.89
CA THR A 37 -9.09 8.43 5.78
C THR A 37 -10.44 7.89 6.28
N LEU A 38 -10.45 7.21 7.43
CA LEU A 38 -11.68 6.67 8.02
C LEU A 38 -12.63 7.79 8.48
N GLU A 39 -12.09 8.83 9.12
CA GLU A 39 -12.86 9.99 9.56
C GLU A 39 -13.50 10.71 8.37
N ARG A 40 -12.74 10.90 7.28
CA ARG A 40 -13.27 11.47 6.03
C ARG A 40 -14.37 10.61 5.43
N LEU A 41 -14.22 9.29 5.37
CA LEU A 41 -15.26 8.42 4.82
C LEU A 41 -16.53 8.45 5.69
N ARG A 42 -16.36 8.40 7.01
CA ARG A 42 -17.47 8.47 7.98
C ARG A 42 -18.22 9.80 7.91
N SER A 43 -17.53 10.91 7.65
CA SER A 43 -18.20 12.22 7.50
C SER A 43 -19.14 12.28 6.28
N PHE A 44 -18.93 11.42 5.28
CA PHE A 44 -19.85 11.22 4.15
C PHE A 44 -20.87 10.09 4.39
N GLY A 45 -20.97 9.55 5.60
CA GLY A 45 -21.86 8.43 5.93
C GLY A 45 -21.39 7.07 5.39
N VAL A 46 -20.17 6.99 4.86
CA VAL A 46 -19.58 5.72 4.37
C VAL A 46 -19.00 4.97 5.56
N LYS A 47 -19.38 3.69 5.70
CA LYS A 47 -18.83 2.79 6.72
C LYS A 47 -17.72 1.91 6.13
N PRO A 48 -16.43 2.27 6.30
CA PRO A 48 -15.33 1.48 5.76
C PRO A 48 -15.16 0.15 6.50
N ILE A 49 -14.78 -0.89 5.75
CA ILE A 49 -14.27 -2.16 6.26
C ILE A 49 -12.75 -2.11 6.07
N LEU A 50 -11.99 -2.44 7.12
CA LEU A 50 -10.53 -2.51 7.03
C LEU A 50 -10.12 -3.90 6.58
N ASP A 51 -9.40 -3.95 5.47
CA ASP A 51 -8.69 -5.15 5.02
C ASP A 51 -7.20 -5.00 5.38
N TYR A 52 -6.71 -5.89 6.25
CA TYR A 52 -5.31 -5.90 6.66
C TYR A 52 -4.55 -6.87 5.77
N SER A 53 -3.95 -6.33 4.72
CA SER A 53 -3.14 -7.08 3.75
C SER A 53 -1.77 -7.42 4.37
N VAL A 54 -1.73 -8.45 5.20
CA VAL A 54 -0.47 -9.13 5.53
C VAL A 54 -0.15 -10.08 4.38
N GLU A 55 0.96 -9.81 3.71
CA GLU A 55 1.58 -10.75 2.79
C GLU A 55 2.64 -11.53 3.58
N GLU A 56 2.73 -12.85 3.36
CA GLU A 56 3.90 -13.59 3.80
C GLU A 56 5.12 -13.02 3.07
N ASP A 57 6.19 -12.67 3.80
CA ASP A 57 7.49 -12.30 3.21
C ASP A 57 8.12 -13.56 2.58
N LEU A 58 7.54 -14.02 1.47
CA LEU A 58 8.10 -15.08 0.65
C LEU A 58 9.18 -14.47 -0.24
N SER A 59 10.31 -15.18 -0.37
CA SER A 59 11.26 -14.83 -1.42
C SER A 59 10.60 -14.93 -2.80
N THR A 60 11.08 -14.16 -3.77
CA THR A 60 10.56 -14.21 -5.15
C THR A 60 10.57 -15.63 -5.73
N GLU A 61 11.60 -16.42 -5.39
CA GLU A 61 11.72 -17.83 -5.80
C GLU A 61 10.67 -18.73 -5.13
N GLU A 62 10.32 -18.48 -3.85
CA GLU A 62 9.29 -19.24 -3.14
C GLU A 62 7.87 -18.89 -3.61
N ALA A 63 7.64 -17.62 -3.94
CA ALA A 63 6.37 -17.18 -4.53
C ALA A 63 6.17 -17.82 -5.91
N GLU A 64 7.19 -17.77 -6.79
CA GLU A 64 7.13 -18.42 -8.11
C GLU A 64 6.91 -19.94 -7.98
N ARG A 65 7.62 -20.63 -7.09
CA ARG A 65 7.44 -22.09 -6.90
C ARG A 65 6.01 -22.47 -6.50
N ARG A 66 5.38 -21.71 -5.60
CA ARG A 66 4.01 -21.96 -5.13
C ARG A 66 2.94 -21.65 -6.19
N GLU A 67 3.21 -20.77 -7.15
CA GLU A 67 2.27 -20.51 -8.26
C GLU A 67 2.21 -21.65 -9.29
N PHE A 68 3.24 -22.50 -9.37
CA PHE A 68 3.32 -23.64 -10.30
C PHE A 68 3.02 -25.01 -9.66
N GLU A 69 2.75 -25.06 -8.34
CA GLU A 69 2.22 -26.24 -7.62
C GLU A 69 0.68 -26.24 -7.61
#